data_AF-A0A6G8UAE6-F1
#
_entry.id   AF-A0A6G8UAE6-F1
#
_cell.length_a   1.000
_cell.length_b   1.000
_cell.length_c   1.000
_cell.angle_alpha   90.00
_cell.angle_beta   90.00
_cell.angle_gamma   90.00
#
_symmetry.space_group_name_H-M   'P 1'
#
loop_
_entity.id
_entity.type
_entity.pdbx_description
1 polymer ?
#
loop_
_entity_poly.entity_id
_entity_poly.type
_entity_poly.pdbx_seq_one_letter_code
_entity_poly.pdbx_strand_id
1 'polypeptide(L)'
;MPQIWMTYDELGALCACGAMEARNLAINLSLDRRRSRDGTTRVKLDLALTARFLASVRESDFDLDCAIEALHNTHRQMAELLSPAELHNRRGLA
;
A
#
# COMPACT_ATOMS: atom_id res chain seq x y z
N MET A 1 5.08 7.14 4.99
CA MET A 1 4.03 6.10 5.00
C MET A 1 3.00 6.41 3.92
N PRO A 2 2.44 5.39 3.25
CA PRO A 2 1.36 5.60 2.28
C PRO A 2 0.17 6.27 2.98
N GLN A 3 -0.44 7.24 2.31
CA GLN A 3 -1.66 7.88 2.80
C GLN A 3 -2.85 7.24 2.11
N ILE A 4 -3.57 6.38 2.82
CA ILE A 4 -4.75 5.68 2.31
C ILE A 4 -5.99 6.48 2.72
N TRP A 5 -6.84 6.79 1.74
CA TRP A 5 -8.09 7.51 1.93
C TRP A 5 -9.26 6.62 1.52
N MET A 6 -10.22 6.42 2.43
CA MET A 6 -11.37 5.54 2.22
C MET A 6 -12.68 6.28 2.46
N THR A 7 -13.70 5.97 1.68
CA THR A 7 -15.09 6.35 1.98
C THR A 7 -15.58 5.69 3.27
N TYR A 8 -16.71 6.15 3.82
CA TYR A 8 -17.28 5.51 5.01
C TYR A 8 -17.76 4.08 4.74
N ASP A 9 -18.21 3.78 3.53
CA ASP A 9 -18.58 2.42 3.14
C ASP A 9 -17.36 1.49 3.09
N GLU A 10 -16.27 1.93 2.46
CA GLU A 10 -15.01 1.17 2.41
C GLU A 10 -14.41 0.99 3.82
N LEU A 11 -14.42 2.05 4.65
CA LEU A 11 -13.96 1.96 6.03
C LEU A 11 -14.86 1.03 6.87
N GLY A 12 -16.17 1.05 6.62
CA GLY A 12 -17.13 0.13 7.23
C GLY A 12 -16.82 -1.32 6.87
N ALA A 13 -16.62 -1.61 5.59
CA ALA A 13 -16.23 -2.92 5.12
C ALA A 13 -14.92 -3.40 5.78
N LEU A 14 -13.90 -2.53 5.84
CA LEU A 14 -12.63 -2.84 6.52
C LEU A 14 -12.84 -3.14 8.01
N CYS A 15 -13.72 -2.40 8.67
CA CYS A 15 -14.00 -2.52 10.10
C CYS A 15 -15.05 -3.59 10.44
N ALA A 16 -15.67 -4.22 9.44
CA ALA A 16 -16.84 -5.08 9.57
C ALA A 16 -18.03 -4.38 10.27
N CYS A 17 -18.29 -3.12 9.91
CA CYS A 17 -19.38 -2.30 10.44
C CYS A 17 -20.09 -1.50 9.34
N GLY A 18 -21.25 -0.91 9.66
CA GLY A 18 -21.97 -0.08 8.70
C GLY A 18 -21.32 1.29 8.48
N ALA A 19 -21.60 1.96 7.35
CA ALA A 19 -21.02 3.27 7.04
C ALA A 19 -21.31 4.35 8.10
N MET A 20 -22.48 4.31 8.75
CA MET A 20 -22.81 5.24 9.84
C MET A 20 -21.91 4.99 11.08
N GLU A 21 -21.66 3.73 11.40
CA GLU A 21 -20.78 3.35 12.51
C GLU A 21 -19.32 3.69 12.17
N ALA A 22 -18.89 3.44 10.93
CA ALA A 22 -17.59 3.85 10.43
C ALA A 22 -17.39 5.37 10.50
N ARG A 23 -18.43 6.16 10.22
CA ARG A 23 -18.41 7.62 10.41
C ARG A 23 -18.22 7.99 11.87
N ASN A 24 -18.94 7.35 12.79
CA ASN A 24 -18.80 7.59 14.22
C ASN A 24 -17.40 7.21 14.71
N LEU A 25 -16.87 6.07 14.26
CA LEU A 25 -15.50 5.62 14.53
C LEU A 25 -14.49 6.67 14.06
N ALA A 26 -14.62 7.18 12.84
CA ALA A 26 -13.72 8.22 12.31
C ALA A 26 -13.79 9.53 13.11
N ILE A 27 -14.96 9.90 13.63
CA ILE A 27 -15.13 11.05 14.54
C ILE A 27 -14.43 10.78 15.87
N ASN A 28 -14.69 9.63 16.49
CA ASN A 28 -14.17 9.28 17.81
C ASN A 28 -12.64 9.18 17.81
N LEU A 29 -12.07 8.66 16.72
CA LEU A 29 -10.62 8.57 16.52
C LEU A 29 -10.01 9.88 15.99
N SER A 30 -10.81 10.93 15.81
CA SER A 30 -10.36 12.23 15.29
C SER A 30 -9.59 12.12 13.96
N LEU A 31 -10.01 11.22 13.08
CA LEU A 31 -9.33 10.99 11.80
C LEU A 31 -9.54 12.17 10.85
N ASP A 32 -8.51 12.45 10.03
CA ASP A 32 -8.58 13.43 8.95
C ASP A 32 -9.71 13.03 7.98
N ARG A 33 -10.57 13.98 7.65
CA ARG A 33 -11.72 13.79 6.76
C ARG A 33 -11.74 14.88 5.71
N ARG A 34 -11.92 14.50 4.45
CA ARG A 34 -11.95 15.44 3.34
C ARG A 34 -13.02 15.06 2.35
N ARG A 35 -13.77 16.05 1.86
CA ARG A 35 -14.69 15.87 0.74
C ARG A 35 -13.89 15.82 -0.56
N SER A 36 -14.10 14.76 -1.34
CA SER A 36 -13.48 14.60 -2.65
C SER A 36 -14.31 15.28 -3.75
N ARG A 37 -13.78 15.32 -4.99
CA ARG A 37 -14.45 15.92 -6.16
C ARG A 37 -15.73 15.20 -6.56
N ASP A 38 -15.83 13.91 -6.26
CA ASP A 38 -17.03 13.09 -6.47
C ASP A 38 -18.13 13.34 -5.42
N GLY A 39 -17.93 14.32 -4.52
CA GLY A 39 -18.88 14.67 -3.47
C GLY A 39 -18.82 13.75 -2.24
N THR A 40 -18.07 12.65 -2.30
CA THR A 40 -17.96 11.67 -1.21
C THR A 40 -16.90 12.10 -0.21
N THR A 41 -17.20 11.94 1.08
CA THR A 41 -16.25 12.17 2.16
C THR A 41 -15.33 10.97 2.29
N ARG A 42 -14.02 11.21 2.26
CA ARG A 42 -13.00 10.21 2.53
C ARG A 42 -12.31 10.50 3.86
N VAL A 43 -11.98 9.43 4.56
CA VAL A 43 -11.26 9.39 5.83
C VAL A 43 -9.86 8.90 5.55
N LYS A 44 -8.86 9.58 6.11
CA LYS A 44 -7.48 9.10 6.06
C LYS A 44 -7.29 8.05 7.16
N LEU A 45 -6.72 6.91 6.79
CA LEU A 45 -6.39 5.88 7.77
C LEU A 45 -5.25 6.33 8.68
N ASP A 46 -5.35 6.02 9.97
CA ASP A 46 -4.23 6.10 10.90
C ASP A 46 -3.34 4.85 10.76
N LEU A 47 -2.31 4.75 11.60
CA LEU A 47 -1.36 3.65 11.53
C LEU A 47 -2.03 2.28 11.80
N ALA A 48 -2.95 2.22 12.77
CA ALA A 48 -3.60 0.97 13.16
C ALA A 48 -4.56 0.48 12.07
N LEU A 49 -5.36 1.37 11.49
CA LEU A 49 -6.25 1.06 10.38
C LEU A 49 -5.47 0.75 9.09
N THR A 50 -4.34 1.42 8.86
CA THR A 50 -3.44 1.08 7.74
C THR A 50 -2.89 -0.34 7.88
N ALA A 51 -2.46 -0.73 9.08
CA ALA A 51 -1.99 -2.10 9.33
C ALA A 51 -3.11 -3.13 9.09
N ARG A 52 -4.32 -2.85 9.56
CA ARG A 52 -5.50 -3.70 9.32
C ARG A 52 -5.81 -3.85 7.84
N PHE A 53 -5.77 -2.75 7.08
CA PHE A 53 -5.96 -2.78 5.63
C PHE A 53 -4.93 -3.69 4.95
N LEU A 54 -3.65 -3.52 5.26
CA LEU A 54 -2.58 -4.34 4.68
C LEU A 54 -2.75 -5.83 5.02
N ALA A 55 -3.18 -6.14 6.25
CA ALA A 55 -3.52 -7.51 6.64
C ALA A 55 -4.68 -8.07 5.81
N SER A 56 -5.77 -7.31 5.63
CA SER A 56 -6.92 -7.76 4.82
C SER A 56 -6.55 -8.01 3.36
N VAL A 57 -5.62 -7.22 2.79
CA VAL A 57 -5.13 -7.43 1.42
C VAL A 57 -4.36 -8.75 1.33
N ARG A 58 -3.50 -9.02 2.31
CA ARG A 58 -2.73 -10.27 2.40
C ARG A 58 -3.62 -11.49 2.61
N GLU A 59 -4.65 -11.38 3.43
CA GLU A 59 -5.60 -12.49 3.66
C GLU A 59 -6.46 -12.79 2.42
N SER A 60 -6.68 -11.80 1.56
CA SER A 60 -7.52 -11.96 0.36
C SER A 60 -6.81 -12.67 -0.79
N ASP A 61 -5.48 -12.76 -0.78
CA ASP A 61 -4.69 -13.34 -1.86
C ASP A 61 -3.58 -14.25 -1.30
N PHE A 62 -3.83 -15.57 -1.42
CA PHE A 62 -2.95 -16.61 -0.90
C PHE A 62 -1.57 -16.65 -1.58
N ASP A 63 -1.46 -16.16 -2.82
CA ASP A 63 -0.21 -16.21 -3.60
C ASP A 63 0.55 -14.88 -3.57
N LEU A 64 0.03 -13.87 -2.85
CA LEU A 64 0.60 -12.52 -2.83
C LEU A 64 2.04 -12.50 -2.34
N ASP A 65 2.38 -13.31 -1.33
CA ASP A 65 3.74 -13.37 -0.80
C ASP A 65 4.72 -13.98 -1.82
N CYS A 66 4.30 -15.01 -2.56
CA CYS A 66 5.08 -15.58 -3.65
C CYS A 66 5.25 -14.59 -4.81
N ALA A 67 4.21 -13.82 -5.16
CA ALA A 67 4.31 -12.76 -6.17
C ALA A 67 5.28 -11.64 -5.76
N ILE A 68 5.25 -11.22 -4.49
CA ILE A 68 6.19 -10.24 -3.92
C ILE A 68 7.63 -10.78 -3.98
N GLU A 69 7.84 -12.04 -3.61
CA GLU A 69 9.15 -12.68 -3.67
C GLU A 69 9.69 -12.75 -5.11
N ALA A 70 8.84 -13.16 -6.06
CA ALA A 70 9.17 -13.19 -7.48
C ALA A 70 9.60 -11.80 -7.98
N LEU A 71 8.86 -10.75 -7.62
CA LEU A 71 9.17 -9.37 -7.99
C LEU A 71 10.52 -8.91 -7.42
N HIS A 72 10.81 -9.22 -6.15
CA HIS A 72 12.10 -8.90 -5.54
C HIS A 72 13.26 -9.63 -6.23
N ASN A 73 13.08 -10.90 -6.60
CA ASN A 73 14.09 -11.67 -7.30
C ASN A 73 14.37 -11.08 -8.69
N THR A 74 13.33 -10.70 -9.45
CA THR A 74 13.50 -10.01 -10.74
C THR A 74 14.24 -8.68 -10.57
N HIS A 75 13.88 -7.86 -9.58
CA HIS A 75 14.57 -6.60 -9.33
C HIS A 75 16.06 -6.82 -8.98
N ARG A 76 16.38 -7.85 -8.18
CA ARG A 76 17.76 -8.19 -7.85
C ARG A 76 18.58 -8.56 -9.09
N GLN A 77 18.03 -9.41 -9.96
CA GLN A 77 18.68 -9.80 -11.23
C GLN A 77 18.92 -8.59 -12.13
N MET A 78 17.93 -7.69 -12.26
CA MET A 78 18.07 -6.46 -13.03
C MET A 78 19.15 -5.54 -12.45
N ALA A 79 19.20 -5.39 -11.13
CA ALA A 79 20.21 -4.55 -10.48
C ALA A 79 21.63 -5.11 -10.61
N GLU A 80 21.80 -6.44 -10.58
CA GLU A 80 23.10 -7.10 -10.77
C GLU A 80 23.63 -6.92 -12.20
N LEU A 81 22.75 -7.00 -13.21
CA LEU A 81 23.08 -6.71 -14.61
C LEU A 81 23.49 -5.24 -14.84
N LEU A 82 23.02 -4.32 -13.99
CA LEU A 82 23.36 -2.90 -14.03
C LEU A 82 24.58 -2.54 -13.15
N SER A 83 25.08 -3.48 -12.33
CA SER A 83 26.33 -3.28 -11.58
C SER A 83 27.52 -3.37 -12.54
N PRO A 84 28.57 -2.53 -12.39
CA PRO A 84 29.55 -2.29 -13.45
C PRO A 84 30.54 -3.46 -13.64
N ALA A 85 30.06 -4.54 -14.26
CA ALA A 85 30.90 -5.44 -15.06
C ALA A 85 31.43 -4.74 -16.33
N GLU A 86 30.92 -3.54 -16.66
CA GLU A 86 31.38 -2.72 -17.79
C GLU A 86 32.64 -1.89 -17.50
N LEU A 87 33.12 -1.77 -16.25
CA LEU A 87 34.36 -1.03 -15.96
C LEU A 87 35.65 -1.80 -16.35
N HIS A 88 35.58 -3.11 -16.58
CA HIS A 88 36.75 -3.91 -16.98
C HIS A 88 37.02 -3.94 -18.49
N ASN A 89 36.08 -3.48 -19.34
CA ASN A 89 36.28 -3.42 -20.79
C ASN A 89 36.90 -2.10 -21.32
N ARG A 90 37.39 -1.21 -20.44
CA ARG A 90 38.17 -0.01 -20.82
C ARG A 90 39.62 0.01 -20.31
N ARG A 91 40.18 -1.14 -19.93
CA ARG A 91 41.63 -1.32 -19.77
C ARG A 91 42.13 -2.32 -20.78
N GLY A 92 42.30 -1.90 -22.02
CA GLY A 92 42.94 -2.75 -23.02
C GLY A 92 42.66 -2.37 -24.46
N LEU A 93 42.94 -1.12 -24.85
CA LEU A 93 43.32 -0.80 -26.23
C LEU A 93 44.27 0.40 -26.22
N ALA A 94 45.51 0.11 -26.66
CA ALA A 94 46.66 0.96 -26.97
C ALA A 94 47.36 1.69 -25.80
#